data_AF-A0A5B2TC54-F1
#
_entry.id   AF-A0A5B2TC54-F1
#
_cell.length_a   1.000
_cell.length_b   1.000
_cell.length_c   1.000
_cell.angle_alpha   90.00
_cell.angle_beta   90.00
_cell.angle_gamma   90.00
#
_symmetry.space_group_name_H-M   'P 1'
#
loop_
_entity.id
_entity.type
_entity.pdbx_description
1 polymer ?
#
loop_
_entity_poly.entity_id
_entity_poly.type
_entity_poly.pdbx_seq_one_letter_code
_entity_poly.pdbx_strand_id
1 'polypeptide(L)'
;MTPDRQRSRVYQWEDREVAPRDLTLLSFGILQPMVDAIWLELELEYPPKVERLPPRFSRRIADASRLCIRVAAEIPSWVLLHELAHVLSSTADGKTDGHGAVFMGLYAQLLARYLRWPPAELLASMEKAQLGYERTARPLFVDPSQKWDLAL
;
A
#
# COMPACT_ATOMS: atom_id res chain seq x y z
N MET A 1 16.17 -9.60 11.49
CA MET A 1 15.27 -8.71 10.74
C MET A 1 16.09 -8.09 9.62
N THR A 2 15.78 -8.40 8.36
CA THR A 2 16.55 -7.88 7.22
C THR A 2 16.33 -6.36 7.12
N PRO A 3 17.39 -5.55 6.90
CA PRO A 3 17.23 -4.11 6.76
C PRO A 3 16.33 -3.76 5.57
N ASP A 4 15.41 -2.82 5.76
CA ASP A 4 14.58 -2.28 4.68
C ASP A 4 15.40 -1.31 3.82
N ARG A 5 16.01 -1.86 2.76
CA ARG A 5 16.98 -1.14 1.93
C ARG A 5 16.36 -0.13 0.96
N GLN A 6 15.07 -0.26 0.65
CA GLN A 6 14.41 0.62 -0.33
C GLN A 6 13.65 1.77 0.31
N ARG A 7 13.26 1.65 1.59
CA ARG A 7 12.41 2.61 2.30
C ARG A 7 12.69 4.08 2.01
N SER A 8 13.93 4.53 2.16
CA SER A 8 14.28 5.95 1.95
C SER A 8 14.05 6.39 0.49
N ARG A 9 14.31 5.52 -0.48
CA ARG A 9 14.05 5.81 -1.90
C ARG A 9 12.57 5.80 -2.22
N VAL A 10 11.79 4.91 -1.59
CA VAL A 10 10.33 4.90 -1.75
C VAL A 10 9.72 6.20 -1.25
N TYR A 11 10.03 6.61 -0.02
CA TYR A 11 9.49 7.88 0.51
C TYR A 11 9.88 9.09 -0.35
N GLN A 12 11.13 9.15 -0.81
CA GLN A 12 11.56 10.22 -1.73
C GLN A 12 10.83 10.19 -3.07
N TRP A 13 10.51 9.00 -3.58
CA TRP A 13 9.75 8.84 -4.82
C TRP A 13 8.28 9.20 -4.61
N GLU A 14 7.67 8.81 -3.50
CA GLU A 14 6.30 9.19 -3.13
C GLU A 14 6.15 10.70 -3.06
N ASP A 15 7.02 11.38 -2.32
CA ASP A 15 6.99 12.84 -2.18
C ASP A 15 7.14 13.57 -3.53
N ARG A 16 7.93 13.01 -4.46
CA ARG A 16 8.21 13.65 -5.76
C ARG A 16 7.19 13.31 -6.83
N GLU A 17 6.64 12.11 -6.82
CA GLU A 17 5.83 11.58 -7.92
C GLU A 17 4.40 11.23 -7.49
N VAL A 18 4.18 10.63 -6.33
CA VAL A 18 2.82 10.23 -5.90
C VAL A 18 2.07 11.42 -5.29
N ALA A 19 2.65 12.07 -4.28
CA ALA A 19 2.00 13.12 -3.50
C ALA A 19 1.52 14.32 -4.35
N PRO A 20 2.25 14.77 -5.41
CA PRO A 20 1.75 15.83 -6.28
C PRO A 20 0.54 15.44 -7.14
N ARG A 21 0.29 14.14 -7.34
CA ARG A 21 -0.81 13.62 -8.19
C ARG A 21 -2.10 13.39 -7.41
N ASP A 22 -2.01 13.18 -6.09
CA ASP A 22 -3.16 12.97 -5.22
C ASP A 22 -3.11 13.89 -3.99
N LEU A 23 -3.98 14.90 -4.02
CA LEU A 23 -4.18 15.82 -2.91
C LEU A 23 -5.40 15.45 -2.04
N THR A 24 -6.01 14.28 -2.30
CA THR A 24 -7.21 13.84 -1.58
C THR A 24 -6.85 13.52 -0.14
N LEU A 25 -7.53 14.18 0.80
CA LEU A 25 -7.44 13.88 2.22
C LEU A 25 -8.66 13.08 2.68
N LEU A 26 -8.39 11.99 3.39
CA LEU A 26 -9.41 11.09 3.93
C LEU A 26 -9.50 11.28 5.44
N SER A 27 -10.70 11.56 5.93
CA SER A 27 -10.97 11.59 7.37
C SER A 27 -11.11 10.18 7.93
N PHE A 28 -10.77 9.98 9.19
CA PHE A 28 -10.85 8.67 9.85
C PHE A 28 -12.17 7.92 9.64
N GLY A 29 -13.31 8.65 9.65
CA GLY A 29 -14.65 8.05 9.55
C GLY A 29 -14.93 7.33 8.22
N ILE A 30 -14.21 7.67 7.15
CA ILE A 30 -14.41 7.05 5.83
C ILE A 30 -13.41 5.93 5.52
N LEU A 31 -12.36 5.77 6.33
CA LEU A 31 -11.26 4.86 6.01
C LEU A 31 -11.68 3.38 6.05
N GLN A 32 -12.41 2.95 7.08
CA GLN A 32 -12.89 1.55 7.12
C GLN A 32 -13.83 1.24 5.95
N PRO A 33 -14.87 2.03 5.64
CA PRO A 33 -15.70 1.80 4.46
C PRO A 33 -14.89 1.74 3.15
N MET A 34 -13.86 2.58 2.99
CA MET A 34 -12.99 2.52 1.81
C MET A 34 -12.16 1.24 1.75
N VAL A 35 -11.58 0.81 2.87
CA VAL A 35 -10.86 -0.46 2.96
C VAL A 35 -11.79 -1.61 2.61
N ASP A 36 -12.99 -1.65 3.18
CA ASP A 36 -13.96 -2.71 2.93
C ASP A 36 -14.38 -2.77 1.45
N ALA A 37 -14.60 -1.61 0.82
CA ALA A 37 -14.95 -1.51 -0.59
C ALA A 37 -13.80 -1.99 -1.51
N ILE A 38 -12.56 -1.56 -1.24
CA ILE A 38 -11.37 -2.01 -1.98
C ILE A 38 -11.21 -3.52 -1.81
N TRP A 39 -11.34 -4.03 -0.59
CA TRP A 39 -11.16 -5.44 -0.30
C TRP A 39 -12.18 -6.32 -1.04
N LEU A 40 -13.45 -5.88 -1.06
CA LEU A 40 -14.52 -6.52 -1.81
C LEU A 40 -14.27 -6.49 -3.31
N GLU A 41 -13.81 -5.37 -3.87
CA GLU A 41 -13.46 -5.24 -5.29
C GLU A 41 -12.31 -6.19 -5.68
N LEU A 42 -11.36 -6.39 -4.77
CA LEU A 42 -10.24 -7.31 -4.96
C LEU A 42 -10.62 -8.78 -4.71
N GLU A 43 -11.89 -9.07 -4.46
CA GLU A 43 -12.41 -10.42 -4.16
C GLU A 43 -11.68 -11.09 -2.99
N LEU A 44 -11.32 -10.29 -1.99
CA LEU A 44 -10.63 -10.76 -0.78
C LEU A 44 -11.61 -10.87 0.39
N GLU A 45 -11.35 -11.83 1.28
CA GLU A 45 -12.06 -11.97 2.55
C GLU A 45 -11.24 -11.39 3.71
N TYR A 46 -11.94 -11.05 4.80
CA TYR A 46 -11.34 -10.56 6.05
C TYR A 46 -10.47 -9.30 5.86
N PRO A 47 -11.11 -8.14 5.57
CA PRO A 47 -10.40 -6.86 5.44
C PRO A 47 -9.67 -6.51 6.75
N PRO A 48 -8.55 -5.77 6.66
CA PRO A 48 -7.88 -5.28 7.85
C PRO A 48 -8.79 -4.30 8.62
N LYS A 49 -8.68 -4.31 9.94
CA LYS A 49 -9.35 -3.32 10.77
C LYS A 49 -8.63 -1.97 10.68
N VAL A 50 -9.38 -0.89 10.55
CA VAL A 50 -8.82 0.47 10.66
C VAL A 50 -8.96 0.98 12.09
N GLU A 51 -7.85 1.43 12.66
CA GLU A 51 -7.73 1.94 14.02
C GLU A 51 -7.02 3.30 14.05
N ARG A 52 -7.19 4.05 15.15
CA ARG A 52 -6.44 5.30 15.34
C ARG A 52 -5.04 4.98 15.84
N LEU A 53 -4.05 5.75 15.37
CA LEU A 53 -2.72 5.73 15.95
C LEU A 53 -2.78 6.11 17.43
N PRO A 54 -2.07 5.37 18.31
CA PRO A 54 -1.97 5.77 19.70
C PRO A 54 -1.27 7.14 19.82
N PRO A 55 -1.66 7.99 20.80
CA PRO A 55 -1.11 9.36 20.94
C PRO A 55 0.42 9.44 21.06
N ARG A 56 1.08 8.34 21.43
CA ARG A 56 2.54 8.23 21.60
C ARG A 56 3.32 8.17 20.27
N PHE A 57 2.64 8.05 19.13
CA PHE A 57 3.25 7.93 17.81
C PHE A 57 3.14 9.22 16.97
N SER A 58 3.36 10.39 17.58
CA SER A 58 3.12 11.72 16.97
C SER A 58 3.92 12.02 15.70
N ARG A 59 4.94 11.24 15.35
CA ARG A 59 5.72 11.38 14.10
C ARG A 59 5.29 10.43 12.98
N ARG A 60 4.44 9.43 13.26
CA ARG A 60 3.92 8.52 12.24
C ARG A 60 2.54 8.99 11.81
N ILE A 61 2.28 8.92 10.52
CA ILE A 61 0.96 9.23 9.95
C ILE A 61 0.11 7.97 9.80
N ALA A 62 0.74 6.82 9.58
CA ALA A 62 0.12 5.51 9.58
C ALA A 62 1.14 4.39 9.84
N ASP A 63 0.63 3.19 10.16
CA ASP A 63 1.34 1.92 9.98
C ASP A 63 0.34 0.76 9.78
N ALA A 64 0.83 -0.35 9.23
CA ALA A 64 0.00 -1.51 8.95
C ALA A 64 0.64 -2.87 9.31
N SER A 65 -0.25 -3.84 9.46
CA SER A 65 0.00 -5.28 9.58
C SER A 65 -1.05 -6.01 8.76
N ARG A 66 -0.94 -7.32 8.57
CA ARG A 66 -1.95 -8.09 7.83
C ARG A 66 -3.38 -7.89 8.34
N LEU A 67 -3.59 -7.63 9.62
CA LEU A 67 -4.93 -7.58 10.22
C LEU A 67 -5.38 -6.18 10.62
N CYS A 68 -4.50 -5.18 10.59
CA CYS A 68 -4.80 -3.85 11.11
C CYS A 68 -4.01 -2.77 10.40
N ILE A 69 -4.67 -1.65 10.08
CA ILE A 69 -4.08 -0.39 9.64
C ILE A 69 -4.38 0.66 10.70
N ARG A 70 -3.35 1.30 11.24
CA ARG A 70 -3.48 2.39 12.21
C ARG A 70 -3.13 3.70 11.54
N VAL A 71 -3.98 4.71 11.70
CA VAL A 71 -3.85 6.00 11.00
C VAL A 71 -4.02 7.20 11.92
N ALA A 72 -3.48 8.34 11.50
CA ALA A 72 -3.81 9.64 12.09
C ALA A 72 -5.29 10.02 11.84
N ALA A 73 -5.73 11.17 12.35
CA ALA A 73 -7.11 11.61 12.19
C ALA A 73 -7.50 11.85 10.73
N GLU A 74 -6.53 12.28 9.92
CA GLU A 74 -6.63 12.51 8.48
C GLU A 74 -5.35 12.03 7.82
N ILE A 75 -5.47 11.41 6.64
CA ILE A 75 -4.33 10.96 5.83
C ILE A 75 -4.60 11.21 4.34
N PRO A 76 -3.57 11.41 3.51
CA PRO A 76 -3.71 11.36 2.06
C PRO A 76 -4.23 10.00 1.59
N SER A 77 -4.98 9.96 0.49
CA SER A 77 -5.53 8.70 0.00
C SER A 77 -4.45 7.73 -0.48
N TRP A 78 -3.37 8.23 -1.08
CA TRP A 78 -2.21 7.41 -1.44
C TRP A 78 -1.52 6.76 -0.22
N VAL A 79 -1.57 7.38 0.96
CA VAL A 79 -1.05 6.75 2.20
C VAL A 79 -1.90 5.55 2.59
N LEU A 80 -3.22 5.60 2.41
CA LEU A 80 -4.06 4.41 2.61
C LEU A 80 -3.67 3.28 1.66
N LEU A 81 -3.40 3.60 0.38
CA LEU A 81 -2.96 2.61 -0.60
C LEU A 81 -1.58 2.03 -0.27
N HIS A 82 -0.66 2.85 0.24
CA HIS A 82 0.64 2.41 0.76
C HIS A 82 0.46 1.39 1.89
N GLU A 83 -0.36 1.73 2.88
CA GLU A 83 -0.61 0.83 4.01
C GLU A 83 -1.32 -0.46 3.58
N LEU A 84 -2.27 -0.38 2.64
CA LEU A 84 -2.90 -1.57 2.05
C LEU A 84 -1.88 -2.46 1.33
N ALA A 85 -0.90 -1.89 0.62
CA ALA A 85 0.17 -2.68 0.02
C ALA A 85 0.97 -3.44 1.09
N HIS A 86 1.25 -2.81 2.25
CA HIS A 86 1.84 -3.52 3.39
C HIS A 86 0.94 -4.64 3.92
N VAL A 87 -0.38 -4.43 4.00
CA VAL A 87 -1.33 -5.50 4.39
C VAL A 87 -1.25 -6.68 3.41
N LEU A 88 -1.28 -6.40 2.11
CA LEU A 88 -1.25 -7.41 1.04
C LEU A 88 0.09 -8.16 0.99
N SER A 89 1.20 -7.48 1.30
CA SER A 89 2.55 -8.04 1.31
C SER A 89 2.99 -8.57 2.68
N SER A 90 2.05 -8.82 3.61
CA SER A 90 2.34 -9.34 4.94
C SER A 90 1.54 -10.60 5.25
N THR A 91 2.14 -11.48 6.05
CA THR A 91 1.52 -12.73 6.50
C THR A 91 0.88 -12.55 7.89
N ALA A 92 0.01 -13.48 8.28
CA ALA A 92 -0.66 -13.44 9.59
C ALA A 92 0.31 -13.64 10.78
N ASP A 93 1.44 -14.32 10.58
CA ASP A 93 2.52 -14.46 11.59
C ASP A 93 3.43 -13.22 11.68
N GLY A 94 3.09 -12.13 10.98
CA GLY A 94 3.77 -10.84 11.09
C GLY A 94 5.03 -10.71 10.23
N LYS A 95 5.28 -11.63 9.29
CA LYS A 95 6.32 -11.42 8.28
C LYS A 95 5.83 -10.42 7.26
N THR A 96 6.72 -9.54 6.83
CA THR A 96 6.42 -8.47 5.90
C THR A 96 7.58 -8.32 4.92
N ASP A 97 7.26 -7.93 3.69
CA ASP A 97 8.25 -7.55 2.67
C ASP A 97 8.90 -6.18 2.98
N GLY A 98 8.39 -5.42 3.96
CA GLY A 98 8.78 -4.02 4.15
C GLY A 98 8.50 -3.24 2.87
N HIS A 99 9.48 -2.47 2.38
CA HIS A 99 9.43 -1.85 1.04
C HIS A 99 10.14 -2.70 -0.05
N GLY A 100 10.02 -4.02 0.05
CA GLY A 100 10.57 -4.96 -0.93
C GLY A 100 9.84 -4.95 -2.28
N ALA A 101 10.21 -5.90 -3.14
CA ALA A 101 9.71 -5.95 -4.51
C ALA A 101 8.23 -6.33 -4.60
N VAL A 102 7.75 -7.20 -3.71
CA VAL A 102 6.34 -7.62 -3.67
C VAL A 102 5.47 -6.46 -3.20
N PHE A 103 5.90 -5.76 -2.13
CA PHE A 103 5.27 -4.53 -1.69
C PHE A 103 5.17 -3.51 -2.83
N MET A 104 6.29 -3.22 -3.50
CA MET A 104 6.30 -2.22 -4.58
C MET A 104 5.43 -2.61 -5.77
N GLY A 105 5.35 -3.90 -6.11
CA GLY A 105 4.46 -4.40 -7.16
C GLY A 105 2.98 -4.19 -6.81
N LEU A 106 2.57 -4.59 -5.59
CA LEU A 106 1.21 -4.41 -5.11
C LEU A 106 0.84 -2.93 -4.99
N TYR A 107 1.75 -2.11 -4.47
CA TYR A 107 1.53 -0.68 -4.34
C TYR A 107 1.34 -0.02 -5.70
N ALA A 108 2.18 -0.36 -6.69
CA ALA A 108 2.05 0.16 -8.03
C ALA A 108 0.72 -0.25 -8.69
N GLN A 109 0.28 -1.50 -8.50
CA GLN A 109 -1.04 -1.96 -8.97
C GLN A 109 -2.18 -1.13 -8.35
N LEU A 110 -2.12 -0.87 -7.04
CA LEU A 110 -3.13 -0.04 -6.34
C LEU A 110 -3.12 1.41 -6.86
N LEU A 111 -1.95 2.02 -7.05
CA LEU A 111 -1.83 3.37 -7.59
C LEU A 111 -2.38 3.45 -9.03
N ALA A 112 -2.03 2.50 -9.88
CA ALA A 112 -2.54 2.44 -11.25
C ALA A 112 -4.06 2.27 -11.28
N ARG A 113 -4.62 1.42 -10.41
CA ARG A 113 -6.05 1.15 -10.36
C ARG A 113 -6.87 2.31 -9.78
N TYR A 114 -6.49 2.80 -8.60
CA TYR A 114 -7.32 3.70 -7.80
C TYR A 114 -6.98 5.18 -8.01
N LEU A 115 -5.72 5.52 -8.28
CA LEU A 115 -5.35 6.87 -8.71
C LEU A 115 -5.36 7.04 -10.23
N ARG A 116 -5.68 5.97 -10.98
CA ARG A 116 -5.72 5.95 -12.45
C ARG A 116 -4.41 6.40 -13.08
N TRP A 117 -3.27 6.17 -12.42
CA TRP A 117 -1.96 6.48 -12.98
C TRP A 117 -1.66 5.50 -14.13
N PRO A 118 -1.42 5.97 -15.36
CA PRO A 118 -1.03 5.10 -16.46
C PRO A 118 0.14 4.17 -16.08
N PRO A 119 0.00 2.83 -16.20
CA PRO A 119 1.01 1.89 -15.74
C PRO A 119 2.40 2.13 -16.35
N ALA A 120 2.47 2.45 -17.65
CA ALA A 120 3.74 2.73 -18.31
C ALA A 120 4.49 3.93 -17.69
N GLU A 121 3.77 5.01 -17.34
CA GLU A 121 4.37 6.18 -16.70
C GLU A 121 4.79 5.89 -15.27
N LEU A 122 3.95 5.14 -14.54
CA LEU A 122 4.23 4.71 -13.17
C LEU A 122 5.51 3.88 -13.11
N LEU A 123 5.61 2.84 -13.95
CA LEU A 123 6.78 1.97 -14.02
C LEU A 123 8.04 2.75 -14.44
N ALA A 124 7.95 3.63 -15.43
CA ALA A 124 9.07 4.47 -15.83
C ALA A 124 9.56 5.37 -14.67
N SER A 125 8.64 5.91 -13.86
CA SER A 125 9.01 6.72 -12.68
C SER A 125 9.73 5.89 -11.60
N MET A 126 9.28 4.65 -11.38
CA MET A 126 9.89 3.71 -10.42
C MET A 126 11.27 3.27 -10.87
N GLU A 127 11.45 2.99 -12.16
CA GLU A 127 12.73 2.64 -12.77
C GLU A 127 13.74 3.80 -12.66
N LYS A 128 13.30 5.03 -12.95
CA LYS A 128 14.09 6.25 -12.75
C LYS A 128 14.51 6.43 -11.28
N ALA A 129 13.65 6.06 -10.33
CA ALA A 129 13.94 6.06 -8.90
C ALA A 129 14.74 4.83 -8.42
N GLN A 130 15.07 3.90 -9.33
CA GLN A 130 15.80 2.66 -9.04
C GLN A 130 15.11 1.77 -7.98
N LEU A 131 13.78 1.76 -7.98
CA LEU A 131 12.98 0.92 -7.10
C LEU A 131 12.86 -0.48 -7.71
N GLY A 132 13.21 -1.51 -6.95
CA GLY A 132 12.92 -2.90 -7.30
C GLY A 132 11.46 -3.23 -7.03
N TYR A 133 10.79 -3.88 -7.98
CA TYR A 133 9.38 -4.26 -7.93
C TYR A 133 9.14 -5.60 -8.64
N GLU A 134 8.14 -6.35 -8.18
CA GLU A 134 7.67 -7.59 -8.81
C GLU A 134 6.41 -7.27 -9.62
N ARG A 135 6.48 -7.37 -10.95
CA ARG A 135 5.37 -7.02 -11.86
C ARG A 135 4.14 -7.90 -11.64
N THR A 136 4.38 -9.16 -11.29
CA THR A 136 3.34 -10.15 -11.06
C THR A 136 3.00 -10.30 -9.58
N ALA A 137 3.29 -9.27 -8.76
CA ALA A 137 3.08 -9.34 -7.33
C ALA A 137 1.62 -9.65 -7.01
N ARG A 138 1.44 -10.52 -6.02
CA ARG A 138 0.13 -10.96 -5.50
C ARG A 138 0.16 -10.91 -3.97
N PRO A 139 -1.00 -10.81 -3.32
CA PRO A 139 -1.05 -10.85 -1.86
C PRO A 139 -0.44 -12.16 -1.33
N LEU A 140 0.32 -12.09 -0.24
CA LEU A 140 1.07 -13.26 0.26
C LEU A 140 0.18 -14.34 0.92
N PHE A 141 -1.10 -14.04 1.12
CA PHE A 141 -2.05 -14.89 1.83
C PHE A 141 -3.17 -15.43 0.92
N VAL A 142 -3.16 -15.11 -0.38
CA VAL A 142 -4.08 -15.74 -1.33
C VAL A 142 -3.50 -17.04 -1.85
N ASP A 143 -4.37 -18.00 -2.16
CA ASP A 143 -3.95 -19.25 -2.80
C ASP A 143 -3.31 -18.93 -4.17
N PRO A 144 -2.19 -19.56 -4.55
CA PRO A 144 -1.57 -19.37 -5.86
C PRO A 144 -2.52 -19.64 -7.05
N SER A 145 -3.54 -20.47 -6.85
CA SER A 145 -4.59 -20.76 -7.84
C SER A 145 -5.67 -19.68 -7.94
N GLN A 146 -5.79 -18.80 -6.94
CA GLN A 146 -6.70 -17.66 -7.00
C GLN A 146 -6.22 -16.68 -8.08
N LYS A 147 -7.14 -16.24 -8.92
CA LYS A 147 -6.88 -15.25 -9.96
C LYS A 147 -6.60 -13.89 -9.30
N TRP A 148 -5.58 -13.20 -9.77
CA TRP A 148 -5.24 -11.84 -9.33
C TRP A 148 -5.13 -10.96 -10.57
N ASP A 149 -6.17 -10.17 -10.80
CA ASP A 149 -6.37 -9.44 -12.06
C ASP A 149 -5.88 -7.99 -12.04
N LEU A 150 -5.14 -7.60 -11.01
CA LEU A 150 -4.42 -6.34 -11.02
C LEU A 150 -3.09 -6.51 -11.76
N ALA A 151 -3.06 -6.10 -13.03
CA ALA A 151 -1.85 -6.12 -13.85
C ALA A 151 -1.22 -4.72 -13.96
N LEU A 152 0.11 -4.69 -14.00
CA LEU A 152 0.95 -3.53 -14.35
C LEU A 152 1.41 -3.62 -15.81
#